data_AF-A0A0F9ETR2-F1
#
_entry.id   AF-A0A0F9ETR2-F1
#
_cell.length_a   1.000
_cell.length_b   1.000
_cell.length_c   1.000
_cell.angle_alpha   90.00
_cell.angle_beta   90.00
_cell.angle_gamma   90.00
#
_symmetry.space_group_name_H-M   'P 1'
#
loop_
_entity.id
_entity.type
_entity.pdbx_description
1 polymer ?
#
loop_
_entity_poly.entity_id
_entity_poly.type
_entity_poly.pdbx_seq_one_letter_code
_entity_poly.pdbx_strand_id
1 'polypeptide(L)'
;MADNYVEFSQVIPQLTKEEADWLRQQLEVVYVFGDREYAEDALPDDLNREDAEWIGCRAYRDMADYDPDFGEHAGFEYAFSEDDQDKDWGRHLWFHTDEYGSLDRVAHLVQKFLKRFRPNDCWSLTWATTCSKPRVGEFGGGAVFVTASDIKWNDAYEFVEQQRAAFASSVKEAGDAAEPQSTRCGPYDLAIDGPTFRSQRELLLRVQRLAAGRIPNDPNPGDWDPGDWELLDGLIELTDELADQAHDKHGVDCLLDAGQRPCETKS
;
A
#
# COMPACT_ATOMS: atom_id res chain seq x y z
N MET A 1 5.63 -16.95 -11.21
CA MET A 1 4.73 -16.09 -10.42
C MET A 1 5.53 -14.85 -9.99
N ALA A 2 4.97 -13.92 -9.22
CA ALA A 2 5.78 -12.94 -8.50
C ALA A 2 5.71 -13.32 -7.02
N ASP A 3 6.78 -13.07 -6.30
CA ASP A 3 6.92 -13.44 -4.90
C ASP A 3 6.95 -12.13 -4.12
N ASN A 4 6.21 -12.11 -3.02
CA ASN A 4 6.04 -10.95 -2.16
C ASN A 4 6.69 -11.26 -0.82
N TYR A 5 7.40 -10.27 -0.28
CA TYR A 5 8.21 -10.44 0.91
C TYR A 5 7.85 -9.41 1.98
N VAL A 6 7.97 -9.82 3.23
CA VAL A 6 7.91 -8.94 4.40
C VAL A 6 9.22 -9.09 5.15
N GLU A 7 10.04 -8.05 5.07
CA GLU A 7 11.43 -8.06 5.55
C GLU A 7 11.58 -7.13 6.76
N PHE A 8 12.27 -7.60 7.79
CA PHE A 8 12.64 -6.80 8.95
C PHE A 8 13.84 -7.41 9.69
N SER A 9 14.48 -6.59 10.51
CA SER A 9 15.59 -7.00 11.38
C SER A 9 15.62 -6.09 12.60
N GLN A 10 15.39 -6.63 13.80
CA GLN A 10 15.32 -5.84 15.02
C GLN A 10 15.66 -6.66 16.25
N VAL A 11 16.22 -6.02 17.29
CA VAL A 11 16.61 -6.68 18.54
C VAL A 11 15.77 -6.22 19.74
N ILE A 12 15.61 -7.10 20.74
CA ILE A 12 15.40 -6.70 22.14
C ILE A 12 16.76 -6.72 22.83
N PRO A 13 17.36 -5.55 23.12
CA PRO A 13 18.72 -5.48 23.62
C PRO A 13 18.78 -5.58 25.16
N GLN A 14 19.99 -5.79 25.66
CA GLN A 14 20.36 -5.70 27.08
C GLN A 14 19.46 -6.58 27.97
N LEU A 15 19.18 -7.80 27.53
CA LEU A 15 18.39 -8.77 28.29
C LEU A 15 19.16 -9.20 29.53
N THR A 16 18.45 -9.30 30.64
CA THR A 16 18.91 -10.10 31.77
C THR A 16 18.80 -11.59 31.45
N LYS A 17 19.45 -12.43 32.25
CA LYS A 17 19.30 -13.88 32.12
C LYS A 17 17.85 -14.33 32.30
N GLU A 18 17.14 -13.79 33.29
CA GLU A 18 15.72 -14.10 33.55
C GLU A 18 14.84 -13.74 32.35
N GLU A 19 15.05 -12.56 31.78
CA GLU A 19 14.31 -12.10 30.60
C GLU A 19 14.56 -13.00 29.38
N ALA A 20 15.81 -13.37 29.12
CA ALA A 20 16.15 -14.25 28.00
C ALA A 20 15.58 -15.66 28.19
N ASP A 21 15.65 -16.23 29.40
CA ASP A 21 15.09 -17.54 29.71
C ASP A 21 13.56 -17.54 29.58
N TRP A 22 12.89 -16.45 29.98
CA TRP A 22 11.45 -16.30 29.77
C TRP A 22 11.10 -16.20 28.29
N LEU A 23 11.84 -15.42 27.50
CA LEU A 23 11.60 -15.31 26.05
C LEU A 23 11.78 -16.66 25.34
N ARG A 24 12.78 -17.47 25.74
CA ARG A 24 12.95 -18.85 25.22
C ARG A 24 11.73 -19.71 25.49
N GLN A 25 11.19 -19.66 26.71
CA GLN A 25 9.98 -20.40 27.07
C GLN A 25 8.74 -19.92 26.28
N GLN A 26 8.64 -18.62 25.98
CA GLN A 26 7.52 -18.09 25.19
C GLN A 26 7.59 -18.49 23.72
N LEU A 27 8.79 -18.65 23.16
CA LEU A 27 9.00 -19.06 21.77
C LEU A 27 8.93 -20.58 21.56
N GLU A 28 8.87 -21.36 22.64
CA GLU A 28 8.69 -22.80 22.59
C GLU A 28 7.30 -23.17 22.05
N VAL A 29 7.27 -24.13 21.12
CA VAL A 29 6.03 -24.73 20.63
C VAL A 29 5.50 -25.70 21.68
N VAL A 30 4.23 -25.54 22.02
CA VAL A 30 3.57 -26.33 23.06
C VAL A 30 2.29 -26.97 22.55
N TYR A 31 1.99 -28.13 23.13
CA TYR A 31 0.81 -28.93 22.86
C TYR A 31 -0.12 -28.86 24.06
N VAL A 32 -1.38 -28.49 23.83
CA VAL A 32 -2.37 -28.32 24.88
C VAL A 32 -3.38 -29.46 24.85
N PHE A 33 -3.58 -30.09 26.00
CA PHE A 33 -4.57 -31.13 26.23
C PHE A 33 -5.37 -30.76 27.48
N GLY A 34 -6.62 -30.30 27.28
CA GLY A 34 -7.41 -29.64 28.32
C GLY A 34 -6.65 -28.50 29.01
N ASP A 35 -6.49 -28.59 30.32
CA ASP A 35 -5.83 -27.55 31.14
C ASP A 35 -4.31 -27.68 31.20
N ARG A 36 -3.71 -28.67 30.52
CA ARG A 36 -2.28 -28.95 30.59
C ARG A 36 -1.57 -28.58 29.31
N GLU A 37 -0.33 -28.17 29.47
CA GLU A 37 0.55 -27.73 28.40
C GLU A 37 1.85 -28.51 28.48
N TYR A 38 2.31 -29.00 27.33
CA TYR A 38 3.51 -29.81 27.21
C TYR A 38 4.41 -29.24 26.12
N ALA A 39 5.70 -29.10 26.41
CA ALA A 39 6.72 -28.92 25.38
C ALA A 39 6.82 -30.20 24.55
N GLU A 40 7.36 -30.10 23.34
CA GLU A 40 7.51 -31.25 22.43
C GLU A 40 8.30 -32.41 23.05
N ASP A 41 9.39 -32.10 23.74
CA ASP A 41 10.27 -33.08 24.39
C ASP A 41 9.71 -33.62 25.72
N ALA A 42 8.64 -33.00 26.23
CA ALA A 42 7.97 -33.35 27.47
C ALA A 42 6.59 -33.98 27.25
N LEU A 43 6.21 -34.26 25.99
CA LEU A 43 4.93 -34.87 25.66
C LEU A 43 4.91 -36.34 26.14
N PRO A 44 3.94 -36.75 26.99
CA PRO A 44 3.79 -38.14 27.41
C PRO A 44 3.56 -39.10 26.23
N ASP A 45 4.14 -40.31 26.31
CA ASP A 45 4.04 -41.34 25.25
C ASP A 45 2.59 -41.78 24.95
N ASP A 46 1.66 -41.57 25.88
CA ASP A 46 0.24 -41.90 25.72
C ASP A 46 -0.59 -40.80 25.04
N LEU A 47 0.01 -39.64 24.76
CA LEU A 47 -0.62 -38.53 24.03
C LEU A 47 -0.06 -38.43 22.62
N ASN A 48 -0.96 -38.29 21.63
CA ASN A 48 -0.57 -38.01 20.25
C ASN A 48 -0.68 -36.50 19.98
N ARG A 49 0.36 -35.92 19.39
CA ARG A 49 0.39 -34.51 18.99
C ARG A 49 -0.78 -34.12 18.08
N GLU A 50 -1.25 -35.03 17.24
CA GLU A 50 -2.38 -34.80 16.32
C GLU A 50 -3.72 -34.66 17.06
N ASP A 51 -3.80 -35.15 18.30
CA ASP A 51 -4.99 -35.07 19.14
C ASP A 51 -4.97 -33.82 20.06
N ALA A 52 -3.95 -32.96 19.95
CA ALA A 52 -3.86 -31.76 20.77
C ALA A 52 -5.02 -30.79 20.45
N GLU A 53 -5.61 -30.20 21.50
CA GLU A 53 -6.66 -29.19 21.36
C GLU A 53 -6.11 -27.88 20.80
N TRP A 54 -4.82 -27.63 21.01
CA TRP A 54 -4.11 -26.48 20.47
C TRP A 54 -2.62 -26.77 20.36
N ILE A 55 -2.00 -26.26 19.29
CA ILE A 55 -0.57 -26.36 19.01
C ILE A 55 -0.06 -24.99 18.58
N GLY A 56 1.04 -24.54 19.17
CA GLY A 56 1.64 -23.26 18.81
C GLY A 56 2.72 -22.77 19.74
N CYS A 57 3.40 -21.68 19.38
CA CYS A 57 4.31 -21.00 20.31
C CYS A 57 3.54 -20.47 21.52
N ARG A 58 4.01 -20.78 22.72
CA ARG A 58 3.40 -20.41 24.02
C ARG A 58 3.00 -18.93 24.11
N ALA A 59 3.78 -18.04 23.48
CA ALA A 59 3.52 -16.61 23.39
C ALA A 59 2.13 -16.25 22.84
N TYR A 60 1.56 -17.08 21.95
CA TYR A 60 0.38 -16.75 21.13
C TYR A 60 -0.91 -17.41 21.61
N ARG A 61 -0.86 -18.16 22.72
CA ARG A 61 -2.04 -18.84 23.29
C ARG A 61 -3.21 -17.89 23.61
N ASP A 62 -2.90 -16.63 23.92
CA ASP A 62 -3.86 -15.57 24.26
C ASP A 62 -4.13 -14.60 23.10
N MET A 63 -3.65 -14.91 21.90
CA MET A 63 -3.88 -14.09 20.71
C MET A 63 -5.24 -14.45 20.09
N ALA A 64 -6.13 -13.48 19.98
CA ALA A 64 -7.52 -13.71 19.55
C ALA A 64 -7.63 -14.21 18.11
N ASP A 65 -6.78 -13.69 17.22
CA ASP A 65 -6.77 -14.00 15.78
C ASP A 65 -5.66 -15.00 15.42
N TYR A 66 -5.31 -15.88 16.36
CA TYR A 66 -4.31 -16.91 16.11
C TYR A 66 -4.84 -17.96 15.14
N ASP A 67 -4.22 -18.04 13.96
CA ASP A 67 -4.45 -19.11 13.00
C ASP A 67 -3.54 -20.31 13.32
N PRO A 68 -4.11 -21.45 13.78
CA PRO A 68 -3.35 -22.65 14.11
C PRO A 68 -2.74 -23.32 12.88
N ASP A 69 -3.26 -23.06 11.66
CA ASP A 69 -2.70 -23.65 10.43
C ASP A 69 -1.28 -23.14 10.14
N PHE A 70 -0.89 -22.00 10.74
CA PHE A 70 0.46 -21.44 10.70
C PHE A 70 1.19 -21.57 12.05
N GLY A 71 0.76 -22.52 12.89
CA GLY A 71 1.11 -22.53 14.30
C GLY A 71 2.45 -23.16 14.67
N GLU A 72 3.04 -23.95 13.78
CA GLU A 72 4.21 -24.78 14.10
C GLU A 72 5.50 -23.98 14.37
N HIS A 73 5.54 -22.68 14.06
CA HIS A 73 6.72 -21.82 14.24
C HIS A 73 6.36 -20.44 14.79
N ALA A 74 7.38 -19.70 15.26
CA ALA A 74 7.21 -18.33 15.78
C ALA A 74 6.60 -17.35 14.76
N GLY A 75 6.64 -17.69 13.47
CA GLY A 75 6.19 -16.84 12.37
C GLY A 75 7.23 -15.79 11.96
N PHE A 76 8.47 -15.94 12.43
CA PHE A 76 9.65 -15.15 12.05
C PHE A 76 10.90 -15.92 12.47
N GLU A 77 12.05 -15.57 11.92
CA GLU A 77 13.33 -16.12 12.35
C GLU A 77 13.84 -15.35 13.57
N TYR A 78 14.56 -16.06 14.45
CA TYR A 78 15.15 -15.43 15.62
C TYR A 78 16.44 -16.11 16.07
N ALA A 79 17.30 -15.34 16.73
CA ALA A 79 18.52 -15.83 17.36
C ALA A 79 18.73 -15.17 18.72
N PHE A 80 19.16 -15.96 19.70
CA PHE A 80 19.64 -15.45 20.97
C PHE A 80 21.15 -15.24 20.90
N SER A 81 21.61 -14.11 21.40
CA SER A 81 23.02 -13.81 21.57
C SER A 81 23.32 -13.49 23.03
N GLU A 82 24.51 -13.89 23.48
CA GLU A 82 24.99 -13.69 24.84
C GLU A 82 25.89 -12.45 24.94
N ASP A 83 26.26 -12.05 26.15
CA ASP A 83 26.89 -10.75 26.47
C ASP A 83 28.27 -10.49 25.82
N ASP A 84 28.87 -11.48 25.16
CA ASP A 84 30.24 -11.41 24.62
C ASP A 84 30.32 -11.16 23.10
N GLN A 85 29.21 -11.21 22.37
CA GLN A 85 29.23 -11.16 20.91
C GLN A 85 29.01 -9.76 20.32
N ASP A 86 28.22 -8.91 20.97
CA ASP A 86 27.95 -7.54 20.51
C ASP A 86 27.96 -6.55 21.67
N LYS A 87 28.87 -5.57 21.63
CA LYS A 87 29.05 -4.59 22.70
C LYS A 87 27.93 -3.56 22.77
N ASP A 88 27.22 -3.33 21.66
CA ASP A 88 26.18 -2.31 21.59
C ASP A 88 24.84 -2.87 22.08
N TRP A 89 24.59 -4.17 21.86
CA TRP A 89 23.33 -4.82 22.25
C TRP A 89 23.40 -5.70 23.50
N GLY A 90 24.60 -6.10 23.95
CA GLY A 90 24.75 -7.05 25.07
C GLY A 90 24.04 -8.38 24.77
N ARG A 91 23.56 -9.09 25.80
CA ARG A 91 22.62 -10.21 25.60
C ARG A 91 21.35 -9.70 24.92
N HIS A 92 20.95 -10.33 23.83
CA HIS A 92 19.79 -9.88 23.07
C HIS A 92 19.05 -11.03 22.38
N LEU A 93 17.80 -10.74 22.03
CA LEU A 93 17.00 -11.54 21.11
C LEU A 93 16.91 -10.77 19.80
N TRP A 94 17.44 -11.34 18.72
CA TRP A 94 17.33 -10.79 17.38
C TRP A 94 16.16 -11.46 16.65
N PHE A 95 15.28 -10.64 16.06
CA PHE A 95 14.22 -11.05 15.14
C PHE A 95 14.61 -10.64 13.74
N HIS A 96 14.46 -11.56 12.77
CA HIS A 96 14.66 -11.22 11.37
C HIS A 96 13.79 -12.07 10.44
N THR A 97 13.69 -11.62 9.20
CA THR A 97 13.13 -12.36 8.07
C THR A 97 13.65 -11.73 6.79
N ASP A 98 14.03 -12.56 5.83
CA ASP A 98 14.36 -12.18 4.46
C ASP A 98 13.27 -12.61 3.46
N GLU A 99 12.29 -13.39 3.90
CA GLU A 99 11.16 -13.84 3.07
C GLU A 99 9.80 -13.39 3.60
N TYR A 100 9.34 -13.98 4.70
CA TYR A 100 8.02 -13.69 5.28
C TYR A 100 8.06 -13.74 6.80
N GLY A 101 7.61 -12.67 7.45
CA GLY A 101 7.48 -12.61 8.91
C GLY A 101 6.16 -11.99 9.36
N SER A 102 5.56 -12.57 10.39
CA SER A 102 4.35 -12.08 11.04
C SER A 102 4.69 -10.97 12.03
N LEU A 103 4.44 -9.73 11.60
CA LEU A 103 4.62 -8.54 12.43
C LEU A 103 3.73 -8.57 13.68
N ASP A 104 2.50 -9.08 13.57
CA ASP A 104 1.57 -9.19 14.70
C ASP A 104 2.11 -10.11 15.80
N ARG A 105 2.72 -11.24 15.42
CA ARG A 105 3.35 -12.17 16.36
C ARG A 105 4.57 -11.56 17.04
N VAL A 106 5.39 -10.80 16.32
CA VAL A 106 6.51 -10.05 16.92
C VAL A 106 5.97 -9.01 17.91
N ALA A 107 5.02 -8.17 17.48
CA ALA A 107 4.46 -7.11 18.30
C ALA A 107 3.78 -7.65 19.56
N HIS A 108 3.03 -8.76 19.45
CA HIS A 108 2.38 -9.42 20.58
C HIS A 108 3.40 -9.98 21.60
N LEU A 109 4.43 -10.69 21.12
CA LEU A 109 5.50 -11.20 21.99
C LEU A 109 6.21 -10.07 22.73
N VAL A 110 6.61 -9.02 22.01
CA VAL A 110 7.27 -7.85 22.59
C VAL A 110 6.36 -7.16 23.60
N GLN A 111 5.06 -7.02 23.30
CA GLN A 111 4.13 -6.40 24.24
C GLN A 111 4.03 -7.20 25.54
N LYS A 112 3.93 -8.54 25.47
CA LYS A 112 3.93 -9.41 26.65
C LYS A 112 5.23 -9.31 27.44
N PHE A 113 6.35 -9.23 26.75
CA PHE A 113 7.67 -8.99 27.36
C PHE A 113 7.70 -7.66 28.14
N LEU A 114 7.30 -6.54 27.50
CA LEU A 114 7.26 -5.22 28.13
C LEU A 114 6.31 -5.21 29.34
N LYS A 115 5.11 -5.80 29.22
CA LYS A 115 4.16 -5.94 30.34
C LYS A 115 4.77 -6.65 31.54
N ARG A 116 5.59 -7.68 31.31
CA ARG A 116 6.14 -8.54 32.37
C ARG A 116 7.39 -7.98 33.03
N PHE A 117 8.28 -7.36 32.26
CA PHE A 117 9.62 -6.98 32.72
C PHE A 117 9.92 -5.49 32.62
N ARG A 118 9.41 -4.81 31.58
CA ARG A 118 9.79 -3.44 31.26
C ARG A 118 8.55 -2.55 31.00
N PRO A 119 7.65 -2.38 31.97
CA PRO A 119 6.35 -1.74 31.74
C PRO A 119 6.44 -0.24 31.39
N ASN A 120 7.57 0.41 31.68
CA ASN A 120 7.82 1.81 31.38
C ASN A 120 8.67 2.02 30.11
N ASP A 121 9.07 0.95 29.44
CA ASP A 121 9.87 1.02 28.23
C ASP A 121 8.98 0.92 26.98
N CYS A 122 9.60 1.15 25.82
CA CYS A 122 8.99 0.97 24.52
C CYS A 122 9.94 0.22 23.59
N TRP A 123 9.38 -0.31 22.52
CA TRP A 123 10.14 -0.99 21.47
C TRP A 123 9.52 -0.66 20.12
N SER A 124 10.33 -0.62 19.07
CA SER A 124 9.84 -0.35 17.73
C SER A 124 10.59 -1.18 16.68
N LEU A 125 9.91 -1.43 15.58
CA LEU A 125 10.44 -2.09 14.41
C LEU A 125 9.91 -1.40 13.16
N THR A 126 10.76 -1.29 12.16
CA THR A 126 10.37 -0.91 10.79
C THR A 126 10.45 -2.15 9.90
N TRP A 127 9.57 -2.26 8.93
CA TRP A 127 9.60 -3.33 7.93
C TRP A 127 9.50 -2.77 6.52
N ALA A 128 9.88 -3.59 5.55
CA ALA A 128 9.67 -3.34 4.14
C ALA A 128 8.74 -4.42 3.57
N THR A 129 7.86 -4.02 2.65
CA THR A 129 7.16 -4.97 1.78
C THR A 129 7.73 -4.84 0.38
N THR A 130 8.26 -5.94 -0.15
CA THR A 130 8.96 -5.98 -1.44
C THR A 130 8.35 -7.03 -2.36
N CYS A 131 8.56 -6.88 -3.67
CA CYS A 131 8.11 -7.83 -4.67
C CYS A 131 9.25 -8.16 -5.62
N SER A 132 9.38 -9.43 -6.01
CA SER A 132 10.39 -9.87 -6.98
C SER A 132 10.18 -9.27 -8.39
N LYS A 133 9.06 -8.58 -8.61
CA LYS A 133 8.70 -7.90 -9.87
C LYS A 133 8.12 -6.51 -9.60
N PRO A 134 8.33 -5.51 -10.49
CA PRO A 134 7.82 -4.16 -10.31
C PRO A 134 6.30 -4.08 -10.58
N ARG A 135 5.51 -4.64 -9.66
CA ARG A 135 4.05 -4.64 -9.72
C ARG A 135 3.48 -3.45 -8.94
N VAL A 136 2.46 -2.84 -9.53
CA VAL A 136 1.73 -1.73 -8.90
C VAL A 136 1.09 -2.24 -7.61
N GLY A 137 1.35 -1.55 -6.50
CA GLY A 137 0.72 -1.85 -5.22
C GLY A 137 1.38 -2.98 -4.42
N GLU A 138 2.54 -3.51 -4.83
CA GLU A 138 3.24 -4.58 -4.07
C GLU A 138 4.48 -4.07 -3.30
N PHE A 139 4.73 -2.75 -3.29
CA PHE A 139 5.86 -2.13 -2.57
C PHE A 139 5.36 -1.17 -1.51
N GLY A 140 5.97 -1.23 -0.34
CA GLY A 140 5.57 -0.43 0.81
C GLY A 140 6.41 -0.75 2.04
N GLY A 141 5.77 -0.78 3.20
CA GLY A 141 6.42 -0.97 4.48
C GLY A 141 5.77 -0.10 5.54
N GLY A 142 6.41 -0.04 6.70
CA GLY A 142 5.88 0.76 7.80
C GLY A 142 6.71 0.61 9.07
N ALA A 143 6.10 1.05 10.16
CA ALA A 143 6.67 0.93 11.50
C ALA A 143 5.62 0.51 12.52
N VAL A 144 6.06 -0.27 13.51
CA VAL A 144 5.28 -0.63 14.68
C VAL A 144 5.96 -0.08 15.91
N PHE A 145 5.17 0.50 16.80
CA PHE A 145 5.61 1.03 18.09
C PHE A 145 4.83 0.33 19.21
N VAL A 146 5.56 -0.37 20.07
CA VAL A 146 5.01 -1.26 21.10
C VAL A 146 5.36 -0.69 22.47
N THR A 147 4.34 -0.59 23.32
CA THR A 147 4.47 -0.28 24.75
C THR A 147 3.76 -1.37 25.55
N ALA A 148 3.95 -1.41 26.87
CA ALA A 148 3.26 -2.38 27.71
C ALA A 148 1.71 -2.28 27.64
N SER A 149 1.13 -1.17 27.22
CA SER A 149 -0.32 -0.98 27.19
C SER A 149 -0.92 -0.97 25.78
N ASP A 150 -0.11 -0.71 24.76
CA ASP A 150 -0.60 -0.35 23.43
C ASP A 150 0.36 -0.79 22.31
N ILE A 151 -0.18 -1.03 21.12
CA ILE A 151 0.56 -1.31 19.89
C ILE A 151 0.05 -0.35 18.83
N LYS A 152 0.95 0.47 18.27
CA LYS A 152 0.62 1.44 17.23
C LYS A 152 1.28 1.06 15.92
N TRP A 153 0.48 1.03 14.88
CA TRP A 153 0.91 0.76 13.52
C TRP A 153 0.98 2.04 12.71
N ASN A 154 1.95 2.12 11.81
CA ASN A 154 2.05 3.18 10.82
C ASN A 154 2.47 2.55 9.50
N ASP A 155 1.49 2.33 8.63
CA ASP A 155 1.67 1.70 7.33
C ASP A 155 1.71 2.75 6.21
N ALA A 156 2.60 2.55 5.24
CA ALA A 156 2.78 3.49 4.12
C ALA A 156 1.53 3.61 3.22
N TYR A 157 0.76 2.53 3.03
CA TYR A 157 -0.50 2.58 2.28
C TYR A 157 -1.54 3.37 3.04
N GLU A 158 -1.70 3.11 4.35
CA GLU A 158 -2.67 3.85 5.16
C GLU A 158 -2.35 5.36 5.15
N PHE A 159 -1.08 5.73 5.26
CA PHE A 159 -0.65 7.12 5.12
C PHE A 159 -1.10 7.73 3.79
N VAL A 160 -0.87 7.06 2.66
CA VAL A 160 -1.26 7.55 1.34
C VAL A 160 -2.78 7.71 1.24
N GLU A 161 -3.55 6.73 1.70
CA GLU A 161 -5.02 6.80 1.66
C GLU A 161 -5.58 7.92 2.54
N GLN A 162 -4.99 8.12 3.73
CA GLN A 162 -5.34 9.26 4.58
C GLN A 162 -5.05 10.60 3.88
N GLN A 163 -3.93 10.74 3.18
CA GLN A 163 -3.62 11.96 2.41
C GLN A 163 -4.60 12.14 1.24
N ARG A 164 -4.96 11.07 0.53
CA ARG A 164 -5.97 11.13 -0.55
C ARG A 164 -7.33 11.59 -0.03
N ALA A 165 -7.78 11.04 1.09
CA ALA A 165 -9.05 11.41 1.70
C ALA A 165 -9.04 12.87 2.20
N ALA A 166 -7.95 13.31 2.83
CA ALA A 166 -7.79 14.68 3.29
C ALA A 166 -7.80 15.68 2.12
N PHE A 167 -7.11 15.36 1.01
CA PHE A 167 -7.11 16.17 -0.19
C PHE A 167 -8.49 16.24 -0.85
N ALA A 168 -9.18 15.10 -0.99
CA ALA A 168 -10.55 15.08 -1.53
C ALA A 168 -11.53 15.91 -0.68
N SER A 169 -11.34 15.93 0.64
CA SER A 169 -12.16 16.72 1.55
C SER A 169 -11.88 18.21 1.43
N SER A 170 -10.60 18.61 1.32
CA SER A 170 -10.23 20.03 1.16
C SER A 170 -10.71 20.62 -0.16
N VAL A 171 -10.73 19.82 -1.24
CA VAL A 171 -11.30 20.23 -2.53
C VAL A 171 -12.82 20.43 -2.44
N LYS A 172 -13.54 19.54 -1.73
CA LYS A 172 -14.99 19.68 -1.52
C LYS A 172 -15.33 20.91 -0.67
N GLU A 173 -14.61 21.14 0.42
CA GLU A 173 -14.81 22.32 1.27
C GLU A 173 -14.51 23.63 0.50
N ALA A 174 -13.50 23.63 -0.35
CA ALA A 174 -13.22 24.78 -1.24
C ALA A 174 -14.30 24.99 -2.31
N GLY A 175 -14.88 23.90 -2.84
CA GLY A 175 -16.00 23.95 -3.79
C GLY A 175 -17.31 24.45 -3.15
N ASP A 176 -17.63 23.97 -1.94
CA ASP A 176 -18.82 24.36 -1.20
C ASP A 176 -18.71 25.80 -0.64
N ALA A 177 -17.51 26.23 -0.23
CA ALA A 177 -17.25 27.62 0.17
C ALA A 177 -17.25 28.60 -1.02
N ALA A 178 -17.12 28.08 -2.24
CA ALA A 178 -17.14 28.83 -3.49
C ALA A 178 -18.51 28.77 -4.19
N GLU A 179 -19.63 28.59 -3.47
CA GLU A 179 -20.95 29.01 -3.95
C GLU A 179 -21.18 30.52 -3.66
N PRO A 180 -20.80 31.45 -4.56
CA PRO A 180 -21.56 32.69 -4.65
C PRO A 180 -22.96 32.31 -5.14
N GLN A 181 -23.98 32.97 -4.59
CA GLN A 181 -25.35 32.91 -5.10
C GLN A 181 -25.33 32.98 -6.62
N SER A 182 -25.55 31.83 -7.26
CA SER A 182 -25.47 31.65 -8.70
C SER A 182 -26.54 32.52 -9.36
N THR A 183 -26.15 33.70 -9.83
CA THR A 183 -26.79 34.30 -10.99
C THR A 183 -26.60 33.31 -12.12
N ARG A 184 -27.66 32.55 -12.40
CA ARG A 184 -27.79 31.65 -13.55
C ARG A 184 -27.11 32.28 -14.78
N CYS A 185 -25.90 31.84 -15.10
CA CYS A 185 -25.36 32.05 -16.44
C CYS A 185 -26.17 31.16 -17.38
N GLY A 186 -26.69 31.78 -18.43
CA GLY A 186 -27.37 31.08 -19.52
C GLY A 186 -26.45 30.08 -20.24
N PRO A 187 -26.97 29.40 -21.28
CA PRO A 187 -26.19 28.42 -22.05
C PRO A 187 -24.84 29.03 -22.48
N TYR A 188 -23.75 28.32 -22.19
CA TYR A 188 -22.39 28.77 -22.45
C TYR A 188 -22.16 28.93 -23.96
N ASP A 189 -22.04 30.16 -24.43
CA ASP A 189 -21.39 30.46 -25.71
C ASP A 189 -19.89 30.28 -25.52
N LEU A 190 -19.35 29.21 -26.10
CA LEU A 190 -17.93 29.03 -26.34
C LEU A 190 -17.46 30.24 -27.16
N ALA A 191 -16.86 31.24 -26.49
CA ALA A 191 -16.22 32.38 -27.14
C ALA A 191 -14.91 31.90 -27.78
N ILE A 192 -15.06 31.14 -28.86
CA ILE A 192 -14.02 30.80 -29.79
C ILE A 192 -13.85 32.03 -30.69
N ASP A 193 -13.02 32.98 -30.29
CA ASP A 193 -12.73 34.14 -31.11
C ASP A 193 -11.41 34.00 -31.88
N GLY A 194 -11.41 34.67 -33.03
CA GLY A 194 -10.20 35.09 -33.69
C GLY A 194 -9.39 34.03 -34.46
N PRO A 195 -8.16 34.38 -34.86
CA PRO A 195 -7.36 33.65 -35.85
C PRO A 195 -7.08 32.19 -35.54
N THR A 196 -6.96 31.82 -34.26
CA THR A 196 -6.53 30.49 -33.81
C THR A 196 -7.51 29.40 -34.25
N PHE A 197 -8.81 29.59 -34.04
CA PHE A 197 -9.81 28.59 -34.46
C PHE A 197 -9.92 28.46 -35.99
N ARG A 198 -9.65 29.54 -36.74
CA ARG A 198 -9.61 29.48 -38.20
C ARG A 198 -8.45 28.63 -38.69
N SER A 199 -7.27 28.79 -38.08
CA SER A 199 -6.10 27.96 -38.36
C SER A 199 -6.33 26.49 -38.01
N GLN A 200 -6.89 26.22 -36.83
CA GLN A 200 -7.17 24.85 -36.36
C GLN A 200 -8.25 24.16 -37.21
N ARG A 201 -9.31 24.89 -37.61
CA ARG A 201 -10.33 24.39 -38.53
C ARG A 201 -9.76 24.15 -39.94
N GLU A 202 -8.87 25.00 -40.44
CA GLU A 202 -8.20 24.75 -41.72
C GLU A 202 -7.31 23.51 -41.67
N LEU A 203 -6.59 23.29 -40.56
CA LEU A 203 -5.77 22.11 -40.36
C LEU A 203 -6.62 20.83 -40.36
N LEU A 204 -7.70 20.80 -39.57
CA LEU A 204 -8.64 19.66 -39.54
C LEU A 204 -9.28 19.39 -40.91
N LEU A 205 -9.62 20.42 -41.67
CA LEU A 205 -10.15 20.26 -43.03
C LEU A 205 -9.09 19.77 -44.02
N ARG A 206 -7.80 20.09 -43.83
CA ARG A 206 -6.69 19.53 -44.63
C ARG A 206 -6.48 18.05 -44.32
N VAL A 207 -6.46 17.67 -43.04
CA VAL A 207 -6.42 16.27 -42.59
C VAL A 207 -7.59 15.49 -43.18
N GLN A 208 -8.82 16.00 -43.07
CA GLN A 208 -10.01 15.35 -43.59
C GLN A 208 -9.94 15.15 -45.11
N ARG A 209 -9.41 16.12 -45.86
CA ARG A 209 -9.25 16.00 -47.32
C ARG A 209 -8.18 15.00 -47.72
N LEU A 210 -7.09 14.90 -46.95
CA LEU A 210 -6.05 13.89 -47.15
C LEU A 210 -6.55 12.49 -46.82
N ALA A 211 -7.26 12.32 -45.71
CA ALA A 211 -7.91 11.07 -45.33
C ALA A 211 -9.00 10.66 -46.33
N ALA A 212 -9.76 11.61 -46.88
CA ALA A 212 -10.77 11.33 -47.91
C ALA A 212 -10.16 11.01 -49.29
N GLY A 213 -8.88 11.34 -49.52
CA GLY A 213 -8.17 11.10 -50.78
C GLY A 213 -7.22 9.89 -50.77
N ARG A 214 -6.79 9.42 -49.59
CA ARG A 214 -5.89 8.27 -49.42
C ARG A 214 -6.36 7.37 -48.28
N ILE A 215 -7.34 6.52 -48.58
CA ILE A 215 -7.36 5.18 -47.98
C ILE A 215 -7.47 4.16 -49.12
N PRO A 216 -6.33 3.73 -49.67
CA PRO A 216 -6.15 2.34 -50.02
C PRO A 216 -5.14 1.73 -49.03
N ASN A 217 -5.49 0.56 -48.49
CA ASN A 217 -4.67 -0.28 -47.63
C ASN A 217 -3.20 -0.39 -48.08
N ASP A 218 -2.32 0.52 -47.65
CA ASP A 218 -0.87 0.41 -47.86
C ASP A 218 -0.15 0.39 -46.50
N PRO A 219 0.45 -0.75 -46.09
CA PRO A 219 0.96 -0.94 -44.74
C PRO A 219 2.41 -0.47 -44.55
N ASN A 220 3.00 0.29 -45.48
CA ASN A 220 4.41 0.70 -45.39
C ASN A 220 4.59 2.19 -45.04
N PRO A 221 5.11 2.53 -43.84
CA PRO A 221 5.32 3.93 -43.40
C PRO A 221 6.48 4.66 -44.10
N GLY A 222 7.09 4.08 -45.14
CA GLY A 222 8.26 4.65 -45.84
C GLY A 222 7.95 5.65 -46.96
N ASP A 223 6.70 5.76 -47.42
CA ASP A 223 6.31 6.56 -48.60
C ASP A 223 5.55 7.86 -48.24
N TRP A 224 5.65 8.31 -46.99
CA TRP A 224 5.03 9.56 -46.55
C TRP A 224 5.81 10.75 -47.12
N ASP A 225 5.12 11.65 -47.82
CA ASP A 225 5.72 12.91 -48.28
C ASP A 225 6.02 13.76 -47.03
N PRO A 226 7.16 14.49 -46.96
CA PRO A 226 7.42 15.48 -45.92
C PRO A 226 6.21 16.31 -45.45
N GLY A 227 5.28 16.66 -46.34
CA GLY A 227 4.06 17.40 -45.98
C GLY A 227 3.02 16.61 -45.17
N ASP A 228 3.05 15.27 -45.20
CA ASP A 228 2.17 14.41 -44.39
C ASP A 228 2.64 14.34 -42.93
N TRP A 229 3.97 14.43 -42.70
CA TRP A 229 4.56 14.50 -41.36
C TRP A 229 4.28 15.83 -40.66
N GLU A 230 4.41 16.95 -41.37
CA GLU A 230 4.09 18.29 -40.85
C GLU A 230 2.61 18.41 -40.42
N LEU A 231 1.73 17.66 -41.07
CA LEU A 231 0.31 17.59 -40.75
C LEU A 231 -0.02 16.74 -39.53
N LEU A 232 0.70 15.63 -39.32
CA LEU A 232 0.60 14.85 -38.09
C LEU A 232 1.13 15.63 -36.89
N ASP A 233 2.28 16.28 -37.05
CA ASP A 233 2.88 17.09 -35.99
C ASP A 233 1.95 18.24 -35.59
N GLY A 234 1.37 18.95 -36.57
CA GLY A 234 0.38 20.00 -36.30
C GLY A 234 -0.91 19.49 -35.65
N LEU A 235 -1.30 18.23 -35.91
CA LEU A 235 -2.45 17.60 -35.25
C LEU A 235 -2.14 17.28 -33.79
N ILE A 236 -0.96 16.74 -33.52
CA ILE A 236 -0.48 16.43 -32.17
C ILE A 236 -0.41 17.71 -31.34
N GLU A 237 0.21 18.77 -31.88
CA GLU A 237 0.28 20.08 -31.23
C GLU A 237 -1.11 20.67 -30.96
N LEU A 238 -2.07 20.50 -31.88
CA LEU A 238 -3.46 20.94 -31.67
C LEU A 238 -4.15 20.18 -30.53
N THR A 239 -3.97 18.85 -30.46
CA THR A 239 -4.53 18.06 -29.35
C THR A 239 -3.89 18.41 -28.02
N ASP A 240 -2.59 18.69 -27.99
CA ASP A 240 -1.87 19.08 -26.78
C ASP A 240 -2.32 20.47 -26.31
N GLU A 241 -2.46 21.45 -27.21
CA GLU A 241 -3.00 22.78 -26.85
C GLU A 241 -4.43 22.71 -26.30
N LEU A 242 -5.28 21.82 -26.86
CA LEU A 242 -6.63 21.60 -26.36
C LEU A 242 -6.65 20.89 -25.01
N ALA A 243 -5.74 19.93 -24.80
CA ALA A 243 -5.59 19.23 -23.53
C ALA A 243 -5.07 20.17 -22.43
N ASP A 244 -4.11 21.04 -22.75
CA ASP A 244 -3.58 22.05 -21.83
C ASP A 244 -4.63 23.09 -21.47
N GLN A 245 -5.40 23.58 -22.45
CA GLN A 245 -6.51 24.52 -22.18
C GLN A 245 -7.63 23.88 -21.33
N ALA A 246 -7.88 22.58 -21.50
CA ALA A 246 -8.83 21.85 -20.66
C ALA A 246 -8.27 21.60 -19.25
N HIS A 247 -6.96 21.32 -19.14
CA HIS A 247 -6.25 21.10 -17.89
C HIS A 247 -6.18 22.37 -17.03
N ASP A 248 -5.75 23.49 -17.62
CA ASP A 248 -5.54 24.77 -16.94
C ASP A 248 -6.84 25.41 -16.44
N LYS A 249 -7.96 25.15 -17.10
CA LYS A 249 -9.25 25.74 -16.71
C LYS A 249 -10.11 24.86 -15.82
N HIS A 250 -10.17 23.53 -16.01
CA HIS A 250 -11.18 22.72 -15.31
C HIS A 250 -10.79 21.30 -14.89
N GLY A 251 -9.62 20.76 -15.26
CA GLY A 251 -9.33 19.34 -15.04
C GLY A 251 -10.21 18.44 -15.91
N VAL A 252 -9.61 17.50 -16.64
CA VAL A 252 -10.25 16.75 -17.73
C VAL A 252 -11.44 15.86 -17.28
N ASP A 253 -11.62 15.68 -15.97
CA ASP A 253 -12.66 14.82 -15.37
C ASP A 253 -14.09 15.26 -15.70
N CYS A 254 -14.35 16.55 -15.96
CA CYS A 254 -15.70 17.03 -16.27
C CYS A 254 -16.16 16.80 -17.72
N LEU A 255 -15.26 16.37 -18.62
CA LEU A 255 -15.59 16.12 -20.03
C LEU A 255 -16.04 14.67 -20.31
N LEU A 256 -15.81 13.75 -19.35
CA LEU A 256 -16.12 12.33 -19.51
C LEU A 256 -17.51 11.93 -18.95
N ASP A 257 -18.16 12.82 -18.20
CA ASP A 257 -19.51 12.59 -17.68
C ASP A 257 -20.60 13.01 -18.70
N ALA A 258 -20.83 12.13 -19.70
CA ALA A 258 -21.93 12.24 -20.66
C ALA A 258 -23.30 11.87 -20.02
N GLY A 259 -23.64 12.50 -18.89
CA GLY A 259 -24.64 11.98 -17.96
C GLY A 259 -25.71 12.96 -17.46
N GLN A 260 -26.10 14.01 -18.19
CA GLN A 260 -27.28 14.80 -17.79
C GLN A 260 -28.27 15.06 -18.94
N ARG A 261 -29.52 14.65 -18.66
CA ARG A 261 -30.70 14.66 -19.54
C ARG A 261 -31.17 16.10 -19.82
N PRO A 262 -31.80 16.36 -20.98
CA PRO A 262 -32.39 17.67 -21.26
C PRO A 262 -33.58 17.93 -20.33
N CYS A 263 -33.55 19.07 -19.65
CA CYS A 263 -34.61 19.54 -18.77
C CYS A 263 -35.82 19.97 -19.62
N GLU A 264 -36.99 19.38 -19.35
CA GLU A 264 -38.27 19.75 -19.95
C GLU A 264 -38.61 21.21 -19.63
N THR A 265 -38.82 22.03 -20.66
CA THR A 265 -39.39 23.36 -20.55
C THR A 265 -40.88 23.26 -20.24
N LYS A 266 -41.27 23.69 -19.04
CA LYS A 266 -42.67 24.02 -18.73
C LYS A 266 -42.94 25.49 -19.01
N SER A 267 -44.10 25.68 -19.63
CA SER A 267 -44.74 26.84 -20.26
C SER A 267 -44.50 28.22 -19.67
#